data_AF-A0A950L179-F1
#
_entry.id   AF-A0A950L179-F1
#
_cell.length_a   1.000
_cell.length_b   1.000
_cell.length_c   1.000
_cell.angle_alpha   90.00
_cell.angle_beta   90.00
_cell.angle_gamma   90.00
#
_symmetry.space_group_name_H-M   'P 1'
#
loop_
_entity.id
_entity.type
_entity.pdbx_description
1 polymer ?
#
loop_
_entity_poly.entity_id
_entity_poly.type
_entity_poly.pdbx_seq_one_letter_code
_entity_poly.pdbx_strand_id
1 'polypeptide(L)'
;MIVPLLLAVDFMNITYPTNPCAQNVPVPVVMRKGSFSYFDAKMAAGFDLHVDAVKEGSLQPGTRQAAVVLACDFPVGGTAAAYLFDERKNGAVLLGRIATADWGPDWGAGSSSIRLRFANRLLYVEQCDGTSCAQRALTTYALRRGKLVTVRRLLL
;
A
#
# COMPACT_ATOMS: atom_id res chain seq x y z
N MET A 1 -34.53 -10.62 3.45
CA MET A 1 -33.16 -10.35 3.95
C MET A 1 -32.63 -9.14 3.19
N ILE A 2 -32.47 -8.01 3.85
CA ILE A 2 -31.85 -6.82 3.27
C ILE A 2 -30.35 -7.01 3.44
N VAL A 3 -29.63 -7.30 2.34
CA VAL A 3 -28.17 -7.21 2.34
C VAL A 3 -27.86 -5.72 2.50
N PRO A 4 -27.29 -5.26 3.63
CA PRO A 4 -26.87 -3.89 3.70
C PRO A 4 -25.78 -3.73 2.66
N LEU A 5 -26.00 -2.83 1.69
CA LEU A 5 -24.95 -2.27 0.85
C LEU A 5 -23.97 -1.59 1.82
N LEU A 6 -23.02 -2.35 2.36
CA LEU A 6 -21.81 -1.79 2.95
C LEU A 6 -21.08 -1.14 1.78
N LEU A 7 -21.23 0.18 1.63
CA LEU A 7 -20.43 0.94 0.69
C LEU A 7 -18.96 0.66 1.06
N ALA A 8 -18.31 -0.13 0.22
CA ALA A 8 -16.88 -0.38 0.28
C ALA A 8 -16.16 0.97 0.17
N VAL A 9 -15.06 1.12 0.88
CA VAL A 9 -14.25 2.34 0.77
C VAL A 9 -13.68 2.42 -0.64
N ASP A 10 -13.94 3.50 -1.36
CA ASP A 10 -13.34 3.73 -2.67
C ASP A 10 -11.90 4.22 -2.50
N PHE A 11 -10.96 3.27 -2.40
CA PHE A 11 -9.54 3.56 -2.25
C PHE A 11 -8.95 4.39 -3.41
N MET A 12 -9.60 4.48 -4.56
CA MET A 12 -9.17 5.38 -5.63
C MET A 12 -9.55 6.84 -5.36
N ASN A 13 -10.47 7.11 -4.43
CA ASN A 13 -11.02 8.43 -4.16
C ASN A 13 -11.07 8.76 -2.65
N ILE A 14 -10.05 8.35 -1.88
CA ILE A 14 -9.94 8.68 -0.44
C ILE A 14 -8.76 9.60 -0.12
N THR A 15 -8.73 10.04 1.14
CA THR A 15 -7.61 10.80 1.69
C THR A 15 -6.72 9.87 2.52
N TYR A 16 -5.47 9.70 2.11
CA TYR A 16 -4.49 8.85 2.78
C TYR A 16 -3.70 9.65 3.83
N PRO A 17 -3.54 9.15 5.07
CA PRO A 17 -2.73 9.80 6.11
C PRO A 17 -1.23 9.48 5.96
N THR A 18 -0.79 9.06 4.78
CA THR A 18 0.57 8.57 4.50
C THR A 18 0.90 8.74 3.03
N ASN A 19 2.19 8.73 2.70
CA ASN A 19 2.67 8.60 1.33
C ASN A 19 3.99 7.80 1.28
N PRO A 20 4.33 7.16 0.14
CA PRO A 20 5.60 6.47 -0.06
C PRO A 20 6.74 7.37 -0.57
N CYS A 21 6.42 8.61 -0.98
CA CYS A 21 7.38 9.53 -1.58
C CYS A 21 8.39 10.13 -0.58
N ALA A 22 9.21 11.05 -1.08
CA ALA A 22 10.08 11.90 -0.28
C ALA A 22 9.29 12.70 0.79
N GLN A 23 9.97 13.02 1.90
CA GLN A 23 9.37 13.62 3.11
C GLN A 23 8.71 14.99 2.89
N ASN A 24 9.02 15.64 1.78
CA ASN A 24 8.48 16.93 1.35
C ASN A 24 7.09 16.81 0.70
N VAL A 25 6.65 15.60 0.32
CA VAL A 25 5.29 15.39 -0.17
C VAL A 25 4.30 15.50 1.00
N PRO A 26 3.24 16.32 0.86
CA PRO A 26 2.34 16.61 1.96
C PRO A 26 1.56 15.37 2.42
N VAL A 27 1.20 15.38 3.70
CA VAL A 27 0.19 14.52 4.30
C VAL A 27 -0.90 15.43 4.89
N PRO A 28 -2.18 15.16 4.64
CA PRO A 28 -2.70 13.98 3.96
C PRO A 28 -2.67 14.05 2.42
N VAL A 29 -2.55 12.89 1.78
CA VAL A 29 -2.61 12.75 0.32
C VAL A 29 -4.07 12.60 -0.12
N VAL A 30 -4.58 13.57 -0.86
CA VAL A 30 -5.97 13.61 -1.30
C VAL A 30 -6.09 12.92 -2.66
N MET A 31 -6.33 11.60 -2.65
CA MET A 31 -6.41 10.81 -3.88
C MET A 31 -7.70 11.10 -4.64
N ARG A 32 -7.59 11.30 -5.95
CA ARG A 32 -8.73 11.46 -6.87
C ARG A 32 -8.48 10.61 -8.09
N LYS A 33 -9.41 9.70 -8.38
CA LYS A 33 -9.31 8.72 -9.48
C LYS A 33 -7.99 7.93 -9.47
N GLY A 34 -7.48 7.64 -8.27
CA GLY A 34 -6.25 6.89 -8.06
C GLY A 34 -4.98 7.69 -8.20
N SER A 35 -5.04 9.03 -8.32
CA SER A 35 -3.84 9.86 -8.46
C SER A 35 -3.86 11.10 -7.54
N PHE A 36 -2.66 11.57 -7.20
CA PHE A 36 -2.40 12.81 -6.50
C PHE A 36 -1.06 13.38 -6.97
N SER A 37 -1.05 14.61 -7.47
CA SER A 37 0.15 15.30 -7.94
C SER A 37 0.49 16.45 -7.00
N TYR A 38 1.78 16.63 -6.72
CA TYR A 38 2.31 17.71 -5.89
C TYR A 38 3.58 18.29 -6.52
N PHE A 39 3.72 19.61 -6.50
CA PHE A 39 4.92 20.29 -6.96
C PHE A 39 5.68 20.91 -5.78
N ASP A 40 6.94 20.53 -5.59
CA ASP A 40 7.82 21.18 -4.62
C ASP A 40 8.67 22.26 -5.31
N ALA A 41 8.37 23.52 -4.99
CA ALA A 41 9.12 24.66 -5.50
C ALA A 41 10.60 24.65 -5.09
N LYS A 42 10.96 24.08 -3.92
CA LYS A 42 12.36 24.02 -3.46
C LYS A 42 13.19 23.04 -4.28
N MET A 43 12.56 21.98 -4.76
CA MET A 43 13.21 20.97 -5.61
C MET A 43 13.02 21.25 -7.10
N ALA A 44 12.19 22.24 -7.46
CA ALA A 44 11.76 22.52 -8.82
C ALA A 44 11.24 21.26 -9.54
N ALA A 45 10.56 20.37 -8.81
CA ALA A 45 10.16 19.04 -9.27
C ALA A 45 8.72 18.71 -8.86
N GLY A 46 8.02 18.01 -9.77
CA GLY A 46 6.73 17.40 -9.50
C GLY A 46 6.88 15.97 -8.98
N PHE A 47 5.91 15.55 -8.16
CA PHE A 47 5.77 14.21 -7.62
C PHE A 47 4.37 13.71 -7.94
N ASP A 48 4.29 12.57 -8.61
CA ASP A 48 3.03 11.92 -8.92
C ASP A 48 2.89 10.67 -8.05
N LEU A 49 1.83 10.66 -7.26
CA LEU A 49 1.43 9.52 -6.45
C LEU A 49 0.25 8.87 -7.13
N HIS A 50 0.25 7.55 -7.16
CA HIS A 50 -0.88 6.80 -7.67
C HIS A 50 -1.14 5.53 -6.87
N VAL A 51 -2.39 5.08 -6.90
CA VAL A 51 -2.78 3.77 -6.40
C VAL A 51 -2.45 2.75 -7.48
N ASP A 52 -1.45 1.93 -7.21
CA ASP A 52 -1.01 0.89 -8.14
C ASP A 52 -1.89 -0.37 -8.02
N ALA A 53 -2.20 -0.77 -6.79
CA ALA A 53 -3.03 -1.94 -6.55
C ALA A 53 -3.88 -1.78 -5.29
N VAL A 54 -5.10 -2.31 -5.34
CA VAL A 54 -5.97 -2.51 -4.17
C VAL A 54 -6.30 -3.99 -4.08
N LYS A 55 -5.92 -4.63 -2.97
CA LYS A 55 -6.28 -6.00 -2.67
C LYS A 55 -7.14 -6.05 -1.43
N GLU A 56 -8.39 -6.45 -1.60
CA GLU A 56 -9.31 -6.63 -0.47
C GLU A 56 -9.26 -8.06 0.07
N GLY A 57 -9.58 -8.21 1.35
CA GLY A 57 -9.67 -9.49 2.02
C GLY A 57 -10.12 -9.38 3.46
N SER A 58 -9.97 -10.46 4.21
CA SER A 58 -10.37 -10.53 5.61
C SER A 58 -9.36 -11.31 6.42
N LEU A 59 -8.87 -10.69 7.51
CA LEU A 59 -7.96 -11.29 8.47
C LEU A 59 -8.67 -11.87 9.70
N GLN A 60 -9.94 -11.53 9.91
CA GLN A 60 -10.78 -12.03 10.99
C GLN A 60 -12.25 -12.10 10.56
N PRO A 61 -13.04 -13.08 11.05
CA PRO A 61 -14.47 -13.15 10.76
C PRO A 61 -15.19 -11.82 11.04
N GLY A 62 -16.03 -11.38 10.09
CA GLY A 62 -16.81 -10.15 10.22
C GLY A 62 -16.02 -8.85 10.02
N THR A 63 -14.74 -8.93 9.64
CA THR A 63 -13.90 -7.76 9.31
C THR A 63 -13.58 -7.72 7.82
N ARG A 64 -13.29 -6.52 7.31
CA ARG A 64 -12.85 -6.30 5.94
C ARG A 64 -11.61 -5.42 5.96
N GLN A 65 -10.58 -5.84 5.26
CA GLN A 65 -9.35 -5.08 5.10
C GLN A 65 -9.05 -4.87 3.62
N ALA A 66 -8.33 -3.79 3.32
CA ALA A 66 -7.73 -3.56 2.03
C ALA A 66 -6.24 -3.30 2.20
N ALA A 67 -5.42 -4.06 1.47
CA ALA A 67 -4.02 -3.78 1.28
C ALA A 67 -3.88 -2.94 0.01
N VAL A 68 -3.40 -1.71 0.14
CA VAL A 68 -3.26 -0.74 -0.94
C VAL A 68 -1.78 -0.51 -1.21
N VAL A 69 -1.36 -0.67 -2.45
CA VAL A 69 -0.03 -0.25 -2.93
C VAL A 69 -0.16 1.17 -3.43
N LEU A 70 0.55 2.09 -2.78
CA LEU A 70 0.77 3.45 -3.28
C LEU A 70 2.16 3.47 -3.92
N ALA A 71 2.23 4.01 -5.13
CA ALA A 71 3.46 4.25 -5.85
C ALA A 71 3.70 5.75 -6.02
N CYS A 72 4.96 6.12 -6.14
CA CYS A 72 5.43 7.48 -6.34
C CYS A 72 6.49 7.46 -7.42
N ASP A 73 6.20 8.15 -8.52
CA ASP A 73 7.09 8.23 -9.67
C ASP A 73 7.95 9.49 -9.56
N PHE A 74 9.26 9.33 -9.79
CA PHE A 74 10.20 10.43 -9.91
C PHE A 74 10.70 10.51 -11.36
N PRO A 75 11.28 11.65 -11.82
CA PRO A 75 11.90 11.73 -13.14
C PRO A 75 12.97 10.66 -13.40
N VAL A 76 13.61 10.17 -12.33
CA VAL A 76 14.54 9.04 -12.35
C VAL A 76 14.21 8.12 -11.17
N GLY A 77 13.71 6.92 -11.44
CA GLY A 77 13.34 5.93 -10.43
C GLY A 77 11.94 6.12 -9.85
N GLY A 78 11.70 5.50 -8.70
CA GLY A 78 10.42 5.54 -8.02
C GLY A 78 10.41 4.73 -6.74
N THR A 79 9.38 4.93 -5.93
CA THR A 79 9.18 4.20 -4.68
C THR A 79 7.74 3.71 -4.61
N ALA A 80 7.53 2.60 -3.93
CA ALA A 80 6.19 2.15 -3.58
C ALA A 80 6.15 1.66 -2.14
N ALA A 81 4.98 1.75 -1.53
CA ALA A 81 4.72 1.12 -0.25
C ALA A 81 3.31 0.53 -0.24
N ALA A 82 3.19 -0.64 0.37
CA ALA A 82 1.88 -1.21 0.65
C ALA A 82 1.47 -0.89 2.08
N TYR A 83 0.21 -0.53 2.24
CA TYR A 83 -0.41 -0.18 3.51
C TYR A 83 -1.67 -1.03 3.70
N LEU A 84 -1.87 -1.53 4.91
CA LEU A 84 -3.07 -2.26 5.27
C LEU A 84 -4.06 -1.33 5.97
N PHE A 85 -5.29 -1.33 5.49
CA PHE A 85 -6.39 -0.57 6.06
C PHE A 85 -7.47 -1.51 6.58
N ASP A 86 -8.09 -1.14 7.70
CA ASP A 86 -9.31 -1.72 8.23
C ASP A 86 -10.51 -0.91 7.72
N GLU A 87 -11.37 -1.54 6.93
CA GLU A 87 -12.57 -0.90 6.39
C GLU A 87 -13.66 -0.85 7.46
N ARG A 88 -14.21 0.35 7.66
CA ARG A 88 -15.27 0.65 8.63
C ARG A 88 -16.42 1.34 7.92
N LYS A 89 -17.59 1.39 8.57
CA LYS A 89 -18.81 1.99 8.00
C LYS A 89 -18.64 3.41 7.43
N ASN A 90 -17.72 4.18 8.02
CA ASN A 90 -17.53 5.60 7.68
C ASN A 90 -16.13 5.89 7.08
N GLY A 91 -15.40 4.88 6.61
CA GLY A 91 -14.07 5.07 6.03
C GLY A 91 -13.09 3.95 6.33
N ALA A 92 -11.80 4.22 6.20
CA ALA A 92 -10.73 3.25 6.39
C ALA A 92 -9.74 3.73 7.48
N VAL A 93 -9.28 2.82 8.34
CA VAL A 93 -8.27 3.09 9.35
C VAL A 93 -6.96 2.40 8.96
N LEU A 94 -5.88 3.17 8.89
CA LEU A 94 -4.55 2.61 8.63
C LEU A 94 -4.13 1.70 9.79
N LEU A 95 -3.95 0.41 9.50
CA LEU A 95 -3.39 -0.56 10.45
C LEU A 95 -1.85 -0.54 10.45
N GLY A 96 -1.24 -0.21 9.31
CA GLY A 96 0.19 -0.02 9.21
C GLY A 96 0.73 -0.21 7.80
N ARG A 97 2.02 0.11 7.63
CA ARG A 97 2.78 -0.20 6.41
C ARG A 97 3.23 -1.66 6.46
N ILE A 98 3.03 -2.39 5.36
CA ILE A 98 3.26 -3.85 5.27
C ILE A 98 4.35 -4.24 4.29
N ALA A 99 4.71 -3.35 3.36
CA ALA A 99 5.84 -3.49 2.45
C ALA A 99 6.34 -2.13 1.98
N THR A 100 7.58 -2.12 1.50
CA THR A 100 8.23 -1.00 0.82
C THR A 100 9.05 -1.53 -0.33
N ALA A 101 9.08 -0.80 -1.43
CA ALA A 101 9.96 -1.01 -2.55
C ALA A 101 10.60 0.33 -2.93
N ASP A 102 11.91 0.27 -3.16
CA ASP A 102 12.68 1.35 -3.76
C ASP A 102 13.22 0.80 -5.07
N TRP A 103 12.89 1.45 -6.18
CA TRP A 103 13.29 0.99 -7.50
C TRP A 103 14.71 1.48 -7.84
N GLY A 104 15.32 2.36 -7.04
CA GLY A 104 16.61 2.94 -7.36
C GLY A 104 16.58 3.75 -8.66
N PRO A 105 17.75 4.15 -9.20
CA PRO A 105 17.83 4.90 -10.45
C PRO A 105 17.50 4.04 -11.69
N ASP A 106 17.66 2.73 -11.58
CA ASP A 106 17.37 1.76 -12.63
C ASP A 106 15.95 1.22 -12.44
N TRP A 107 15.07 1.47 -13.41
CA TRP A 107 13.61 1.20 -13.41
C TRP A 107 13.17 -0.27 -13.20
N GLY A 108 14.06 -1.16 -12.75
CA GLY A 108 13.97 -2.61 -12.91
C GLY A 108 12.85 -3.32 -12.16
N ALA A 109 12.24 -2.73 -11.13
CA ALA A 109 11.27 -3.45 -10.29
C ALA A 109 9.80 -3.02 -10.49
N GLY A 110 9.54 -1.72 -10.75
CA GLY A 110 8.21 -1.15 -11.00
C GLY A 110 7.09 -1.65 -10.06
N SER A 111 5.84 -1.60 -10.52
CA SER A 111 4.65 -2.07 -9.78
C SER A 111 4.70 -3.56 -9.38
N SER A 112 5.49 -4.37 -10.08
CA SER A 112 5.65 -5.81 -9.78
C SER A 112 6.48 -6.10 -8.51
N SER A 113 7.03 -5.04 -7.91
CA SER A 113 7.90 -5.09 -6.73
C SER A 113 7.20 -5.48 -5.44
N ILE A 114 5.87 -5.38 -5.37
CA ILE A 114 5.06 -5.81 -4.22
C ILE A 114 3.87 -6.64 -4.73
N ARG A 115 3.70 -7.85 -4.19
CA ARG A 115 2.55 -8.72 -4.46
C ARG A 115 1.81 -9.04 -3.18
N LEU A 116 0.48 -8.97 -3.26
CA LEU A 116 -0.41 -9.06 -2.10
C LEU A 116 -1.41 -10.21 -2.27
N ARG A 117 -1.56 -11.03 -1.24
CA ARG A 117 -2.55 -12.12 -1.23
C ARG A 117 -3.15 -12.30 0.16
N PHE A 118 -4.48 -12.27 0.25
CA PHE A 118 -5.20 -12.74 1.44
C PHE A 118 -5.56 -14.21 1.26
N ALA A 119 -5.26 -15.05 2.26
CA ALA A 119 -5.71 -16.44 2.32
C ALA A 119 -5.69 -16.95 3.75
N ASN A 120 -6.65 -17.80 4.13
CA ASN A 120 -6.69 -18.45 5.45
C ASN A 120 -6.54 -17.48 6.64
N ARG A 121 -7.17 -16.30 6.57
CA ARG A 121 -7.08 -15.23 7.58
C ARG A 121 -5.67 -14.66 7.79
N LEU A 122 -4.82 -14.82 6.78
CA LEU A 122 -3.47 -14.30 6.72
C LEU A 122 -3.31 -13.39 5.51
N LEU A 123 -2.41 -12.43 5.63
CA LEU A 123 -1.95 -11.59 4.53
C LEU A 123 -0.53 -11.98 4.19
N TYR A 124 -0.33 -12.43 2.96
CA TYR A 124 0.95 -12.76 2.38
C TYR A 124 1.42 -11.58 1.53
N VAL A 125 2.60 -11.07 1.84
CA VAL A 125 3.21 -9.93 1.18
C VAL A 125 4.56 -10.37 0.66
N GLU A 126 4.67 -10.48 -0.65
CA GLU A 126 5.94 -10.74 -1.33
C GLU A 126 6.46 -9.40 -1.85
N GLN A 127 7.71 -9.06 -1.54
CA GLN A 127 8.34 -7.85 -2.03
C GLN A 127 9.76 -8.14 -2.52
N CYS A 128 10.29 -7.31 -3.41
CA CYS A 128 11.71 -7.32 -3.72
C CYS A 128 12.55 -7.08 -2.45
N ASP A 129 13.66 -7.79 -2.31
CA ASP A 129 14.68 -7.54 -1.30
C ASP A 129 15.85 -6.79 -1.95
N GLY A 130 15.82 -5.46 -1.85
CA GLY A 130 16.75 -4.57 -2.54
C GLY A 130 16.23 -4.05 -3.90
N THR A 131 17.00 -3.14 -4.49
CA THR A 131 16.61 -2.36 -5.68
C THR A 131 16.61 -3.17 -6.98
N SER A 132 17.50 -4.17 -7.10
CA SER A 132 17.59 -5.02 -8.30
C SER A 132 16.51 -6.10 -8.39
N CYS A 133 15.74 -6.31 -7.31
CA CYS A 133 14.78 -7.40 -7.18
C CYS A 133 15.33 -8.81 -7.48
N ALA A 134 16.64 -9.01 -7.35
CA ALA A 134 17.27 -10.31 -7.58
C ALA A 134 16.78 -11.39 -6.60
N GLN A 135 16.35 -10.98 -5.41
CA GLN A 135 15.73 -11.82 -4.40
C GLN A 135 14.39 -11.24 -3.98
N ARG A 136 13.51 -12.10 -3.48
CA ARG A 136 12.20 -11.69 -2.95
C ARG A 136 12.05 -12.14 -1.51
N ALA A 137 11.43 -11.31 -0.70
CA ALA A 137 11.06 -11.64 0.66
C ALA A 137 9.55 -11.86 0.75
N LEU A 138 9.13 -13.00 1.28
CA LEU A 138 7.75 -13.29 1.64
C LEU A 138 7.55 -13.03 3.15
N THR A 139 6.70 -12.08 3.48
CA THR A 139 6.26 -11.81 4.85
C THR A 139 4.79 -12.16 5.01
N THR A 140 4.49 -12.96 6.03
CA THR A 140 3.11 -13.34 6.38
C THR A 140 2.66 -12.58 7.61
N TYR A 141 1.51 -11.93 7.53
CA TYR A 141 0.90 -11.17 8.61
C TYR A 141 -0.43 -11.78 9.06
N ALA A 142 -0.74 -11.58 10.34
CA ALA A 142 -2.03 -11.90 10.94
C ALA A 142 -2.53 -10.71 11.77
N LEU A 143 -3.85 -10.59 11.92
CA LEU A 143 -4.45 -9.62 12.84
C LEU A 143 -4.67 -10.29 14.21
N ARG A 144 -3.99 -9.80 15.25
CA ARG A 144 -4.11 -10.29 16.63
C ARG A 144 -4.46 -9.12 17.55
N ARG A 145 -5.60 -9.22 18.27
CA ARG A 145 -6.08 -8.16 19.17
C ARG A 145 -6.14 -6.78 18.48
N GLY A 146 -6.60 -6.75 17.22
CA GLY A 146 -6.70 -5.52 16.42
C GLY A 146 -5.36 -4.96 15.92
N LYS A 147 -4.24 -5.64 16.15
CA LYS A 147 -2.91 -5.23 15.68
C LYS A 147 -2.37 -6.19 14.65
N LEU A 148 -1.68 -5.65 13.64
CA LEU A 148 -0.97 -6.46 12.67
C LEU A 148 0.28 -7.06 13.32
N VAL A 149 0.47 -8.37 13.14
CA VAL A 149 1.62 -9.12 13.68
C VAL A 149 2.26 -9.92 12.56
N THR A 150 3.58 -9.83 12.46
CA THR A 150 4.38 -10.69 11.57
C THR A 150 4.38 -12.11 12.13
N VAL A 151 3.90 -13.06 11.33
CA VAL A 151 3.90 -14.49 11.67
C VAL A 151 5.20 -15.16 11.23
N ARG A 152 5.67 -14.84 10.02
CA ARG A 152 6.89 -15.42 9.43
C ARG A 152 7.43 -14.48 8.37
N ARG A 153 8.75 -14.48 8.19
CA ARG A 153 9.44 -13.91 7.04
C ARG A 153 10.35 -14.96 6.42
N LEU A 154 10.40 -15.02 5.09
CA LEU A 154 11.26 -15.90 4.30
C LEU A 154 11.90 -15.12 3.17
N LEU A 155 13.13 -15.49 2.83
CA LEU A 155 13.75 -15.15 1.56
C LEU A 155 13.43 -16.27 0.57
N LEU A 156 13.08 -15.89 -0.65
CA LEU A 156 12.73 -16.77 -1.77
C LEU A 156 13.87 -16.78 -2.79
#